data_AF-A0A1G7ZKR9-F1
#
_entry.id   AF-A0A1G7ZKR9-F1
#
_cell.length_a   1.000
_cell.length_b   1.000
_cell.length_c   1.000
_cell.angle_alpha   90.00
_cell.angle_beta   90.00
_cell.angle_gamma   90.00
#
_symmetry.space_group_name_H-M   'P 1'
#
loop_
_entity.id
_entity.type
_entity.pdbx_description
1 polymer ?
#
loop_
_entity_poly.entity_id
_entity_poly.type
_entity_poly.pdbx_seq_one_letter_code
_entity_poly.pdbx_strand_id
1 'polypeptide(L)'
;MKSFKSIKIIFSIFFIVNLVSCASHKKINRQISKVFCSEEFYFALDKSSELVKIKYQGEHWGKTKYPDYQSTFRDAIEELKSNSKIKMEYKHVLGFPSDKIIKVNVIIKSIEWEFKETSATMRTELLYEMPNDTIYITGVNKVIIGGSKTGNLMKSLKDGTYKFLTDFCTN
;
A
#
# COMPACT_ATOMS: atom_id res chain seq x y z
N MET A 1 20.87 24.68 39.45
CA MET A 1 20.97 24.72 37.98
C MET A 1 21.01 23.29 37.40
N LYS A 2 19.88 22.59 37.33
CA LYS A 2 19.75 21.23 36.76
C LYS A 2 18.41 21.11 36.03
N SER A 3 18.24 21.80 34.90
CA SER A 3 16.97 21.73 34.15
C SER A 3 17.10 21.97 32.63
N PHE A 4 18.28 21.73 32.03
CA PHE A 4 18.47 21.95 30.58
C PHE A 4 19.02 20.74 29.81
N LYS A 5 19.46 19.67 30.50
CA LYS A 5 20.02 18.47 29.83
C LYS A 5 18.94 17.51 29.31
N SER A 6 17.84 17.36 30.04
CA SER A 6 16.79 16.38 29.71
C SER A 6 15.93 16.78 28.49
N ILE A 7 15.80 18.08 28.20
CA ILE A 7 15.01 18.61 27.07
C ILE A 7 15.68 18.32 25.71
N LYS A 8 17.03 18.32 25.64
CA LYS A 8 17.78 18.01 24.41
C LYS A 8 17.66 16.54 23.98
N ILE A 9 17.50 15.62 24.94
CA ILE A 9 17.38 14.18 24.65
C ILE A 9 16.00 13.84 24.09
N ILE A 10 14.94 14.47 24.61
CA ILE A 10 13.56 14.26 24.16
C ILE A 10 13.38 14.73 22.70
N PHE A 11 13.98 15.87 22.32
CA PHE A 11 13.95 16.36 20.94
C PHE A 11 14.75 15.47 19.96
N SER A 12 15.81 14.81 20.42
CA SER A 12 16.63 13.94 19.58
C SER A 12 15.94 12.60 19.28
N ILE A 13 15.16 12.07 20.24
CA ILE A 13 14.39 10.84 20.05
C ILE A 13 13.22 11.07 19.08
N PHE A 14 12.54 12.22 19.12
CA PHE A 14 11.40 12.54 18.24
C PHE A 14 11.79 12.67 16.76
N PHE A 15 13.04 13.04 16.47
CA PHE A 15 13.54 13.19 15.10
C PHE A 15 13.90 11.85 14.44
N ILE A 16 14.31 10.85 15.22
CA ILE A 16 14.74 9.53 14.70
C ILE A 16 13.52 8.69 14.27
N VAL A 17 12.38 8.79 14.96
CA VAL A 17 11.20 7.96 14.69
C VAL A 17 10.50 8.30 13.37
N ASN A 18 10.68 9.52 12.85
CA ASN A 18 10.11 9.96 11.57
C ASN A 18 10.85 9.38 10.34
N LEU A 19 12.09 8.92 10.49
CA LEU A 19 12.91 8.44 9.36
C LEU A 19 12.54 7.03 8.90
N VAL A 20 12.10 6.16 9.82
CA VAL A 20 11.93 4.73 9.51
C VAL A 20 10.66 4.43 8.70
N SER A 21 9.57 5.18 8.93
CA SER A 21 8.33 5.06 8.14
C SER A 21 8.50 5.58 6.70
N CYS A 22 9.40 6.56 6.50
CA CYS A 22 9.82 7.01 5.17
C CYS A 22 10.74 6.00 4.46
N ALA A 23 11.56 5.25 5.20
CA ALA A 23 12.55 4.35 4.61
C ALA A 23 11.92 3.20 3.80
N SER A 24 10.86 2.57 4.31
CA SER A 24 10.14 1.49 3.60
C SER A 24 9.50 1.98 2.30
N HIS A 25 8.87 3.16 2.37
CA HIS A 25 8.20 3.76 1.23
C HIS A 25 9.20 4.22 0.14
N LYS A 26 10.31 4.86 0.54
CA LYS A 26 11.44 5.18 -0.35
C LYS A 26 12.06 3.93 -0.99
N LYS A 27 12.08 2.80 -0.27
CA LYS A 27 12.59 1.53 -0.79
C LYS A 27 11.73 1.03 -1.94
N ILE A 28 10.40 0.95 -1.78
CA ILE A 28 9.48 0.54 -2.84
C ILE A 28 9.62 1.46 -4.07
N ASN A 29 9.61 2.78 -3.87
CA ASN A 29 9.76 3.75 -4.96
C ASN A 29 11.10 3.57 -5.71
N ARG A 30 12.18 3.25 -5.01
CA ARG A 30 13.48 2.95 -5.63
C ARG A 30 13.51 1.60 -6.35
N GLN A 31 12.72 0.63 -5.91
CA GLN A 31 12.67 -0.69 -6.51
C GLN A 31 11.79 -0.72 -7.76
N ILE A 32 10.61 -0.11 -7.70
CA ILE A 32 9.69 -0.06 -8.85
C ILE A 32 10.28 0.69 -10.05
N SER A 33 11.16 1.68 -9.83
CA SER A 33 11.85 2.39 -10.92
C SER A 33 12.79 1.50 -11.75
N LYS A 34 13.13 0.31 -11.23
CA LYS A 34 13.95 -0.70 -11.90
C LYS A 34 13.12 -1.79 -12.59
N VAL A 35 11.82 -1.86 -12.32
CA VAL A 35 10.92 -2.82 -12.97
C VAL A 35 10.62 -2.31 -14.37
N PHE A 36 10.78 -3.19 -15.36
CA PHE A 36 10.45 -2.91 -16.76
C PHE A 36 9.29 -3.81 -17.17
N CYS A 37 8.26 -3.23 -17.78
CA CYS A 37 7.12 -3.94 -18.33
C CYS A 37 6.80 -3.30 -19.68
N SER A 38 6.54 -4.13 -20.70
CA SER A 38 6.23 -3.64 -22.05
C SER A 38 4.75 -3.27 -22.19
N GLU A 39 3.94 -3.88 -21.34
CA GLU A 39 2.50 -3.83 -21.27
C GLU A 39 2.01 -2.54 -20.61
N GLU A 40 0.79 -2.11 -21.01
CA GLU A 40 0.05 -1.06 -20.33
C GLU A 40 -1.00 -1.68 -19.40
N PHE A 41 -1.10 -1.18 -18.17
CA PHE A 41 -2.02 -1.72 -17.15
C PHE A 41 -3.14 -0.76 -16.81
N TYR A 42 -4.39 -1.22 -16.88
CA TYR A 42 -5.52 -0.54 -16.25
C TYR A 42 -5.98 -1.32 -15.03
N PHE A 43 -5.84 -0.69 -13.87
CA PHE A 43 -6.29 -1.23 -12.59
C PHE A 43 -7.66 -0.66 -12.22
N ALA A 44 -8.58 -1.51 -11.80
CA ALA A 44 -9.81 -1.09 -11.14
C ALA A 44 -9.96 -1.84 -9.83
N LEU A 45 -10.53 -1.18 -8.81
CA LEU A 45 -10.87 -1.83 -7.56
C LEU A 45 -12.31 -2.33 -7.62
N ASP A 46 -12.50 -3.62 -7.41
CA ASP A 46 -13.81 -4.25 -7.37
C ASP A 46 -14.65 -3.69 -6.22
N LYS A 47 -15.94 -3.43 -6.48
CA LYS A 47 -16.86 -2.86 -5.48
C LYS A 47 -17.07 -3.76 -4.27
N SER A 48 -16.95 -5.09 -4.42
CA SER A 48 -17.04 -6.02 -3.29
C SER A 48 -15.99 -5.74 -2.21
N SER A 49 -14.86 -5.11 -2.57
CA SER A 49 -13.83 -4.67 -1.63
C SER A 49 -14.36 -3.72 -0.55
N GLU A 50 -15.40 -2.94 -0.83
CA GLU A 50 -16.01 -1.99 0.13
C GLU A 50 -16.71 -2.69 1.31
N LEU A 51 -17.05 -3.98 1.15
CA LEU A 51 -17.66 -4.79 2.21
C LEU A 51 -16.62 -5.30 3.22
N VAL A 52 -15.33 -5.24 2.88
CA VAL A 52 -14.26 -5.71 3.75
C VAL A 52 -14.06 -4.74 4.91
N LYS A 53 -14.05 -5.28 6.13
CA LYS A 53 -13.73 -4.52 7.34
C LYS A 53 -12.28 -4.75 7.74
N ILE A 54 -11.64 -3.69 8.24
CA ILE A 54 -10.32 -3.78 8.87
C ILE A 54 -10.46 -4.56 10.18
N LYS A 55 -9.80 -5.70 10.28
CA LYS A 55 -9.71 -6.50 11.51
C LYS A 55 -8.53 -6.02 12.34
N TYR A 56 -8.75 -5.80 13.63
CA TYR A 56 -7.71 -5.34 14.56
C TYR A 56 -7.24 -6.52 15.40
N GLN A 57 -5.93 -6.60 15.62
CA GLN A 57 -5.31 -7.57 16.53
C GLN A 57 -4.35 -6.83 17.46
N GLY A 58 -4.37 -7.16 18.75
CA GLY A 58 -3.57 -6.48 19.77
C GLY A 58 -4.18 -5.18 20.27
N GLU A 59 -3.58 -4.62 21.32
CA GLU A 59 -4.03 -3.38 21.94
C GLU A 59 -3.77 -2.20 21.00
N HIS A 60 -4.80 -1.39 20.76
CA HIS A 60 -4.72 -0.27 19.83
C HIS A 60 -5.50 0.93 20.35
N TRP A 61 -5.04 2.12 19.95
CA TRP A 61 -5.59 3.39 20.40
C TRP A 61 -5.80 4.33 19.21
N GLY A 62 -6.75 5.25 19.37
CA GLY A 62 -7.04 6.27 18.36
C GLY A 62 -8.18 5.92 17.41
N LYS A 63 -8.86 6.96 16.92
CA LYS A 63 -9.98 6.86 15.99
C LYS A 63 -9.70 7.73 14.77
N THR A 64 -9.06 7.18 13.75
CA THR A 64 -8.99 7.88 12.45
C THR A 64 -10.21 7.54 11.60
N LYS A 65 -10.56 8.41 10.65
CA LYS A 65 -11.61 8.14 9.65
C LYS A 65 -11.33 6.80 8.94
N TYR A 66 -12.38 6.06 8.62
CA TYR A 66 -12.25 4.89 7.74
C TYR A 66 -11.83 5.36 6.34
N PRO A 67 -10.92 4.63 5.66
CA PRO A 67 -10.52 4.99 4.31
C PRO A 67 -11.67 4.77 3.33
N ASP A 68 -11.71 5.60 2.30
CA ASP A 68 -12.43 5.31 1.07
C ASP A 68 -11.50 4.43 0.20
N TYR A 69 -11.85 3.17 -0.03
CA TYR A 69 -10.91 2.20 -0.60
C TYR A 69 -10.58 2.51 -2.06
N GLN A 70 -11.55 3.02 -2.81
CA GLN A 70 -11.39 3.40 -4.21
C GLN A 70 -10.35 4.51 -4.36
N SER A 71 -10.51 5.62 -3.64
CA SER A 71 -9.54 6.73 -3.65
C SER A 71 -8.20 6.30 -3.07
N THR A 72 -8.18 5.50 -2.00
CA THR A 72 -6.94 5.02 -1.39
C THR A 72 -6.15 4.13 -2.35
N PHE A 73 -6.82 3.28 -3.14
CA PHE A 73 -6.18 2.44 -4.14
C PHE A 73 -5.70 3.25 -5.35
N ARG A 74 -6.51 4.18 -5.86
CA ARG A 74 -6.10 5.12 -6.90
C ARG A 74 -4.81 5.85 -6.50
N ASP A 75 -4.75 6.38 -5.29
CA ASP A 75 -3.59 7.11 -4.81
C ASP A 75 -2.34 6.20 -4.73
N ALA A 76 -2.51 4.92 -4.39
CA ALA A 76 -1.43 3.93 -4.43
C ALA A 76 -0.93 3.66 -5.87
N ILE A 77 -1.83 3.56 -6.86
CA ILE A 77 -1.47 3.41 -8.29
C ILE A 77 -0.73 4.64 -8.81
N GLU A 78 -1.25 5.84 -8.56
CA GLU A 78 -0.62 7.08 -9.01
C GLU A 78 0.77 7.29 -8.37
N GLU A 79 0.94 6.87 -7.13
CA GLU A 79 2.25 6.91 -6.50
C GLU A 79 3.23 5.90 -7.13
N LEU A 80 2.81 4.68 -7.48
CA LEU A 80 3.69 3.76 -8.22
C LEU A 80 4.01 4.28 -9.61
N LYS A 81 3.02 4.82 -10.32
CA LYS A 81 3.16 5.38 -11.65
C LYS A 81 4.19 6.50 -11.67
N SER A 82 4.07 7.48 -10.78
CA SER A 82 5.01 8.60 -10.67
C SER A 82 6.44 8.19 -10.33
N ASN A 83 6.64 7.00 -9.78
CA ASN A 83 7.96 6.47 -9.39
C ASN A 83 8.47 5.36 -10.32
N SER A 84 7.80 5.09 -11.44
CA SER A 84 8.16 4.01 -12.37
C SER A 84 8.09 4.44 -13.84
N LYS A 85 8.58 3.58 -14.74
CA LYS A 85 8.43 3.75 -16.19
C LYS A 85 7.29 2.92 -16.77
N ILE A 86 6.58 2.18 -15.93
CA ILE A 86 5.50 1.29 -16.34
C ILE A 86 4.30 2.15 -16.71
N LYS A 87 3.70 1.88 -17.87
CA LYS A 87 2.46 2.54 -18.27
C LYS A 87 1.32 1.93 -17.46
N MET A 88 0.80 2.67 -16.50
CA MET A 88 -0.35 2.25 -15.73
C MET A 88 -1.31 3.38 -15.43
N GLU A 89 -2.58 3.04 -15.25
CA GLU A 89 -3.63 3.97 -14.87
C GLU A 89 -4.67 3.28 -14.00
N TYR A 90 -5.21 4.03 -13.05
CA TYR A 90 -6.41 3.63 -12.35
C TYR A 90 -7.66 3.98 -13.17
N LYS A 91 -8.61 3.04 -13.28
CA LYS A 91 -9.93 3.22 -13.89
C LYS A 91 -11.01 2.84 -12.89
N HIS A 92 -12.10 3.60 -12.86
CA HIS A 92 -13.27 3.24 -12.04
C HIS A 92 -14.01 2.00 -12.55
N VAL A 93 -14.00 1.78 -13.87
CA VAL A 93 -14.62 0.64 -14.55
C VAL A 93 -13.71 0.22 -15.69
N LEU A 94 -13.51 -1.09 -15.84
CA LEU A 94 -12.77 -1.65 -16.97
C LEU A 94 -13.73 -1.86 -18.14
N GLY A 95 -13.43 -1.24 -19.29
CA GLY A 95 -14.18 -1.49 -20.53
C GLY A 95 -13.83 -2.84 -21.19
N PHE A 96 -14.29 -3.07 -22.42
CA PHE A 96 -14.02 -4.30 -23.18
C PHE A 96 -12.52 -4.58 -23.42
N PRO A 97 -12.06 -5.85 -23.36
CA PRO A 97 -10.66 -6.22 -23.56
C PRO A 97 -10.03 -5.59 -24.81
N SER A 98 -8.74 -5.27 -24.75
CA SER A 98 -7.96 -4.86 -25.93
C SER A 98 -6.58 -5.50 -25.88
N ASP A 99 -6.04 -5.84 -27.04
CA ASP A 99 -4.84 -6.68 -27.16
C ASP A 99 -3.55 -6.03 -26.61
N LYS A 100 -3.58 -4.72 -26.32
CA LYS A 100 -2.41 -3.96 -25.86
C LYS A 100 -2.48 -3.53 -24.39
N ILE A 101 -3.62 -3.74 -23.72
CA ILE A 101 -3.85 -3.24 -22.36
C ILE A 101 -4.26 -4.40 -21.47
N ILE A 102 -3.44 -4.67 -20.46
CA ILE A 102 -3.74 -5.62 -19.40
C ILE A 102 -4.72 -4.96 -18.43
N LYS A 103 -5.92 -5.51 -18.37
CA LYS A 103 -6.98 -5.04 -17.48
C LYS A 103 -6.97 -5.90 -16.24
N VAL A 104 -6.81 -5.25 -15.10
CA VAL A 104 -6.63 -5.91 -13.81
C VAL A 104 -7.73 -5.48 -12.86
N ASN A 105 -8.67 -6.38 -12.59
CA ASN A 105 -9.67 -6.19 -11.55
C ASN A 105 -9.04 -6.60 -10.21
N VAL A 106 -8.98 -5.69 -9.26
CA VAL A 106 -8.35 -5.91 -7.97
C VAL A 106 -9.42 -6.05 -6.91
N ILE A 107 -9.39 -7.16 -6.17
CA ILE A 107 -10.31 -7.42 -5.07
C ILE A 107 -9.52 -7.46 -3.77
N ILE A 108 -9.92 -6.63 -2.80
CA ILE A 108 -9.46 -6.77 -1.42
C ILE A 108 -10.23 -7.93 -0.80
N LYS A 109 -9.53 -8.99 -0.38
CA LYS A 109 -10.13 -10.16 0.27
C LYS A 109 -10.17 -10.00 1.79
N SER A 110 -9.13 -9.39 2.37
CA SER A 110 -9.10 -9.07 3.80
C SER A 110 -8.13 -7.93 4.09
N ILE A 111 -8.35 -7.26 5.22
CA ILE A 111 -7.42 -6.29 5.78
C ILE A 111 -7.24 -6.62 7.26
N GLU A 112 -6.01 -6.88 7.67
CA GLU A 112 -5.65 -7.16 9.06
C GLU A 112 -4.64 -6.12 9.54
N TRP A 113 -4.90 -5.56 10.71
CA TRP A 113 -4.04 -4.58 11.34
C TRP A 113 -3.60 -5.07 12.72
N GLU A 114 -2.38 -5.57 12.77
CA GLU A 114 -1.74 -6.16 13.94
C GLU A 114 -0.93 -5.09 14.68
N PHE A 115 -1.23 -4.90 15.96
CA PHE A 115 -0.54 -3.98 16.86
C PHE A 115 0.29 -4.77 17.88
N LYS A 116 1.55 -4.39 18.00
CA LYS A 116 2.52 -4.85 19.02
C LYS A 116 3.03 -3.64 19.79
N GLU A 117 3.64 -3.86 20.95
CA GLU A 117 4.08 -2.80 21.87
C GLU A 117 4.77 -1.60 21.19
N THR A 118 5.61 -1.87 20.18
CA THR A 118 6.40 -0.84 19.47
C THR A 118 6.29 -0.93 17.95
N SER A 119 5.21 -1.54 17.43
CA SER A 119 4.97 -1.55 15.99
C SER A 119 3.53 -1.86 15.61
N ALA A 120 3.10 -1.41 14.44
CA ALA A 120 1.86 -1.85 13.82
C ALA A 120 2.14 -2.36 12.40
N THR A 121 1.49 -3.44 12.00
CA THR A 121 1.60 -4.04 10.67
C THR A 121 0.22 -4.19 10.06
N MET A 122 -0.01 -3.56 8.91
CA MET A 122 -1.20 -3.79 8.10
C MET A 122 -0.87 -4.79 7.00
N ARG A 123 -1.65 -5.86 6.90
CA ARG A 123 -1.63 -6.83 5.81
C ARG A 123 -2.94 -6.73 5.03
N THR A 124 -2.83 -6.69 3.72
CA THR A 124 -3.98 -6.66 2.81
C THR A 124 -3.85 -7.82 1.85
N GLU A 125 -4.79 -8.77 1.93
CA GLU A 125 -4.85 -9.87 0.96
C GLU A 125 -5.58 -9.38 -0.30
N LEU A 126 -4.90 -9.49 -1.44
CA LEU A 126 -5.34 -8.97 -2.73
C LEU A 126 -5.43 -10.10 -3.75
N LEU A 127 -6.50 -10.08 -4.53
CA LEU A 127 -6.65 -10.89 -5.73
C LEU A 127 -6.61 -9.97 -6.94
N TYR A 128 -5.66 -10.21 -7.84
CA TYR A 128 -5.52 -9.53 -9.12
C TYR A 128 -6.09 -10.45 -10.21
N GLU A 129 -7.28 -10.14 -10.70
CA GLU A 129 -7.94 -10.89 -11.77
C GLU A 129 -7.68 -10.23 -13.12
N MET A 130 -7.19 -11.03 -14.05
CA MET A 130 -6.95 -10.69 -15.45
C MET A 130 -7.79 -11.63 -16.33
N PRO A 131 -7.97 -11.35 -17.64
CA PRO A 131 -8.88 -12.14 -18.48
C PRO A 131 -8.66 -13.66 -18.45
N ASN A 132 -7.41 -14.12 -18.28
CA ASN A 132 -7.05 -15.54 -18.33
C ASN A 132 -6.30 -16.03 -17.08
N ASP A 133 -6.12 -15.18 -16.06
CA ASP A 133 -5.28 -15.53 -14.92
C ASP A 133 -5.67 -14.75 -13.66
N THR A 134 -5.32 -15.30 -12.50
CA THR A 134 -5.57 -14.70 -11.20
C THR A 134 -4.36 -14.85 -10.30
N ILE A 135 -3.88 -13.74 -9.74
CA ILE A 135 -2.69 -13.73 -8.87
C ILE A 135 -3.09 -13.27 -7.47
N TYR A 136 -2.73 -14.06 -6.46
CA TYR A 136 -2.91 -13.73 -5.05
C TYR A 136 -1.65 -13.08 -4.49
N ILE A 137 -1.78 -11.89 -3.91
CA ILE A 137 -0.66 -11.15 -3.32
C ILE A 137 -1.07 -10.59 -1.97
N THR A 138 -0.17 -10.71 -0.99
CA THR A 138 -0.29 -10.01 0.29
C THR A 138 0.51 -8.71 0.26
N GLY A 139 -0.18 -7.58 0.29
CA GLY A 139 0.40 -6.26 0.55
C GLY A 139 0.71 -6.09 2.04
N VAL A 140 1.85 -5.48 2.38
CA VAL A 140 2.30 -5.32 3.76
C VAL A 140 2.85 -3.91 4.01
N ASN A 141 2.35 -3.26 5.06
CA ASN A 141 2.95 -2.04 5.59
C ASN A 141 3.23 -2.17 7.09
N LYS A 142 4.50 -2.02 7.49
CA LYS A 142 4.94 -2.03 8.89
C LYS A 142 5.43 -0.65 9.32
N VAL A 143 4.97 -0.18 10.47
CA VAL A 143 5.33 1.10 11.09
C VAL A 143 5.73 0.90 12.55
N ILE A 144 6.64 1.73 13.08
CA ILE A 144 7.11 1.68 14.49
C ILE A 144 6.07 2.26 15.44
N ILE A 145 5.36 3.30 15.02
CA ILE A 145 4.26 3.88 15.76
C ILE A 145 3.06 3.86 14.82
N GLY A 146 1.86 3.64 15.37
CA GLY A 146 0.61 3.59 14.59
C GLY A 146 0.48 4.73 13.58
N GLY A 147 -0.42 4.58 12.62
CA GLY A 147 -0.67 5.63 11.63
C GLY A 147 -2.16 5.78 11.38
N SER A 148 -2.53 6.57 10.37
CA SER A 148 -3.91 6.60 9.94
C SER A 148 -4.30 5.29 9.23
N LYS A 149 -5.57 4.88 9.36
CA LYS A 149 -6.13 3.77 8.58
C LYS A 149 -5.82 3.93 7.08
N THR A 150 -6.12 5.11 6.54
CA THR A 150 -5.88 5.45 5.13
C THR A 150 -4.42 5.35 4.74
N GLY A 151 -3.51 5.93 5.53
CA GLY A 151 -2.08 5.91 5.20
C GLY A 151 -1.48 4.51 5.26
N ASN A 152 -1.91 3.68 6.23
CA ASN A 152 -1.47 2.28 6.29
C ASN A 152 -2.04 1.45 5.14
N LEU A 153 -3.33 1.65 4.82
CA LEU A 153 -3.98 0.92 3.73
C LEU A 153 -3.36 1.29 2.37
N MET A 154 -3.18 2.58 2.10
CA MET A 154 -2.52 3.06 0.88
C MET A 154 -1.15 2.40 0.70
N LYS A 155 -0.34 2.36 1.77
CA LYS A 155 1.01 1.76 1.72
C LYS A 155 0.97 0.24 1.52
N SER A 156 0.02 -0.44 2.17
CA SER A 156 -0.19 -1.88 2.02
C SER A 156 -0.63 -2.23 0.59
N LEU A 157 -1.61 -1.49 0.05
CA LEU A 157 -2.06 -1.63 -1.34
C LEU A 157 -0.93 -1.36 -2.33
N LYS A 158 -0.12 -0.32 -2.07
CA LYS A 158 1.04 0.01 -2.90
C LYS A 158 2.06 -1.13 -2.94
N ASP A 159 2.39 -1.69 -1.77
CA ASP A 159 3.30 -2.83 -1.67
C ASP A 159 2.75 -4.06 -2.40
N GLY A 160 1.44 -4.33 -2.27
CA GLY A 160 0.78 -5.40 -3.01
C GLY A 160 0.87 -5.21 -4.52
N THR A 161 0.55 -4.02 -5.03
CA THR A 161 0.62 -3.77 -6.49
C THR A 161 2.06 -3.77 -6.99
N TYR A 162 3.02 -3.29 -6.21
CA TYR A 162 4.44 -3.42 -6.54
C TYR A 162 4.86 -4.88 -6.71
N LYS A 163 4.45 -5.77 -5.80
CA LYS A 163 4.73 -7.21 -5.88
C LYS A 163 4.07 -7.83 -7.09
N PHE A 164 2.79 -7.57 -7.33
CA PHE A 164 2.09 -8.00 -8.54
C PHE A 164 2.84 -7.60 -9.82
N LEU A 165 3.20 -6.31 -9.95
CA LEU A 165 3.94 -5.83 -11.12
C LEU A 165 5.32 -6.48 -11.25
N THR A 166 6.01 -6.71 -10.13
CA THR A 166 7.30 -7.40 -10.15
C THR A 166 7.14 -8.84 -10.62
N ASP A 167 6.19 -9.57 -10.05
CA ASP A 167 5.95 -10.98 -10.39
C ASP A 167 5.46 -11.13 -11.83
N PHE A 168 4.59 -10.25 -12.31
CA PHE A 168 4.05 -10.28 -13.67
C PHE A 168 5.09 -9.88 -14.72
N CYS A 169 5.88 -8.83 -14.48
CA CYS A 169 6.79 -8.29 -15.50
C CYS A 169 8.16 -8.97 -15.53
N THR A 170 8.46 -9.85 -14.58
CA THR A 170 9.75 -10.57 -14.50
C THR A 170 9.64 -12.05 -14.91
N ASN A 171 8.43 -12.56 -15.11
CA ASN A 171 8.13 -13.92 -15.59
C ASN A 171 7.54 -13.86 -17.01
#